data_AF-A0A434CND5-F1
#
_entry.id   AF-A0A434CND5-F1
#
_cell.length_a   1.000
_cell.length_b   1.000
_cell.length_c   1.000
_cell.angle_alpha   90.00
_cell.angle_beta   90.00
_cell.angle_gamma   90.00
#
_symmetry.space_group_name_H-M   'P 1'
#
loop_
_entity.id
_entity.type
_entity.pdbx_description
1 polymer ?
#
loop_
_entity_poly.entity_id
_entity_poly.type
_entity_poly.pdbx_seq_one_letter_code
_entity_poly.pdbx_strand_id
1 'polypeptide(L)' 'MKMAKVVCVLYDDPVDGYPSNYARDGLPKLDRYPGGQTLPTPKA' A
#
# COMPACT_ATOMS: atom_id res chain seq x y z
N MET A 1 14.79 2.52 -24.62
CA MET A 1 14.23 1.30 -24.01
C MET A 1 12.72 1.36 -24.12
N LYS A 2 12.05 0.25 -24.46
CA LYS A 2 10.58 0.18 -24.54
C LYS A 2 10.04 -0.24 -23.17
N MET A 3 9.04 0.45 -22.64
CA MET A 3 8.42 0.12 -21.35
C MET A 3 7.78 -1.27 -21.39
N ALA A 4 7.92 -2.03 -20.29
CA ALA A 4 7.26 -3.33 -20.13
C ALA A 4 5.79 -3.14 -19.72
N LYS A 5 4.93 -4.08 -20.12
CA LYS A 5 3.55 -4.17 -19.63
C LYS A 5 3.54 -4.90 -18.29
N VAL A 6 2.94 -4.28 -17.27
CA VAL A 6 2.66 -4.93 -15.98
C VAL A 6 1.16 -5.17 -15.89
N VAL A 7 0.75 -6.42 -15.67
CA VAL A 7 -0.64 -6.80 -15.41
C VAL A 7 -0.78 -7.09 -13.92
N CYS A 8 -1.71 -6.43 -13.23
CA CYS A 8 -1.96 -6.58 -11.80
C CYS A 8 -3.42 -6.98 -11.59
N VAL A 9 -3.65 -8.18 -11.03
CA VAL A 9 -4.98 -8.70 -10.72
C VAL A 9 -5.19 -8.59 -9.21
N LEU A 10 -6.30 -7.98 -8.81
CA LEU A 10 -6.68 -7.74 -7.42
C LEU A 10 -8.11 -8.26 -7.16
N TYR A 11 -8.53 -8.24 -5.90
CA TYR A 11 -9.90 -8.53 -5.50
C TYR A 11 -10.85 -7.36 -5.80
N ASP A 12 -12.15 -7.62 -5.84
CA ASP A 12 -13.20 -6.62 -6.10
C ASP A 12 -13.35 -5.62 -4.94
N ASP A 13 -13.85 -4.43 -5.26
CA ASP A 13 -14.19 -3.41 -4.27
C ASP A 13 -15.30 -3.90 -3.30
N PRO A 14 -15.45 -3.24 -2.12
CA PRO A 14 -16.57 -3.53 -1.22
C PRO A 14 -17.92 -3.48 -1.92
N VAL A 15 -18.89 -4.27 -1.45
CA VAL A 15 -20.22 -4.41 -2.08
C VAL A 15 -20.97 -3.08 -2.24
N ASP A 16 -20.74 -2.14 -1.32
CA ASP A 16 -21.36 -0.80 -1.33
C ASP A 16 -20.49 0.26 -2.02
N GLY A 17 -19.40 -0.15 -2.68
CA GLY A 17 -18.45 0.70 -3.39
C GLY A 17 -17.17 1.02 -2.64
N TYR A 18 -16.19 1.59 -3.37
CA TYR A 18 -14.89 1.96 -2.81
C TYR A 18 -15.01 3.18 -1.86
N PRO A 19 -14.60 3.06 -0.58
CA PRO A 19 -14.75 4.13 0.40
C PRO A 19 -13.72 5.24 0.24
N SER A 20 -14.14 6.48 0.47
CA SER A 20 -13.27 7.66 0.60
C SER A 20 -13.13 8.16 2.03
N ASN A 21 -13.94 7.63 2.97
CA ASN A 21 -13.88 7.94 4.39
C ASN A 21 -13.69 6.66 5.21
N TYR A 22 -12.84 6.73 6.24
CA TYR A 22 -12.43 5.59 7.04
C TYR A 22 -12.68 5.85 8.53
N ALA A 23 -12.76 4.78 9.32
CA ALA A 23 -13.06 4.89 10.75
C ALA A 23 -11.96 5.58 11.60
N ARG A 24 -10.79 5.84 11.01
CA ARG A 24 -9.66 6.52 11.66
C ARG A 24 -8.89 7.36 10.65
N ASP A 25 -8.29 8.44 11.14
CA ASP A 25 -7.58 9.40 10.30
C ASP A 25 -6.15 8.97 9.92
N GLY A 26 -5.61 7.92 10.56
CA GLY A 26 -4.24 7.50 10.31
C GLY A 26 -3.85 6.15 10.90
N LEU A 27 -2.59 5.80 10.67
CA LEU A 27 -1.94 4.60 11.17
C LEU A 27 -0.78 4.97 12.12
N PRO A 28 -0.42 4.11 13.08
CA PRO A 28 0.76 4.31 13.90
C PRO A 28 2.04 4.38 13.05
N LYS A 29 2.98 5.24 13.46
CA LYS A 29 4.31 5.27 12.87
C LYS A 29 5.11 4.04 13.32
N LEU A 30 5.77 3.37 12.37
CA LEU A 30 6.74 2.31 12.62
C LEU A 30 8.13 2.80 12.19
N ASP A 31 9.17 2.45 12.94
CA ASP A 31 10.54 2.86 12.60
C ASP A 31 11.35 1.73 11.95
N ARG A 32 11.21 0.49 12.44
CA ARG A 32 11.95 -0.70 11.96
C ARG A 32 11.15 -1.98 12.19
N TYR A 33 11.51 -3.04 11.46
CA TYR A 33 11.07 -4.39 11.77
C TYR A 33 11.89 -5.00 12.93
N PRO A 34 11.37 -6.01 13.64
CA PRO A 34 12.17 -6.83 14.53
C PRO A 34 13.40 -7.39 13.80
N GLY A 35 14.56 -7.37 14.45
CA GLY A 35 15.85 -7.74 13.81
C GLY A 35 16.57 -6.58 13.12
N GLY A 36 16.04 -5.36 13.17
CA GLY A 36 16.75 -4.12 12.79
C GLY A 36 16.63 -3.70 11.33
N GLN A 37 15.95 -4.49 10.49
CA GLN A 37 15.68 -4.15 9.08
C GLN A 37 14.89 -2.83 8.99
N THR A 38 15.28 -1.95 8.07
CA THR A 38 14.56 -0.70 7.78
C THR A 38 13.25 -0.96 7.05
N LEU A 39 12.34 0.00 7.11
CA LEU A 39 11.14 0.00 6.26
C LEU A 39 11.50 0.13 4.77
N PRO A 40 10.56 -0.17 3.84
CA PRO A 40 10.77 0.04 2.41
C PRO A 40 11.19 1.48 2.08
N THR A 41 12.16 1.63 1.17
CA THR A 41 12.70 2.93 0.71
C THR A 41 12.51 3.12 -0.80
N PRO A 42 11.27 3.23 -1.31
CA PRO A 42 11.05 3.58 -2.70
C PRO A 42 11.60 4.98 -3.00
N LYS A 43 11.94 5.27 -4.27
CA LYS A 43 12.39 6.61 -4.68
C LYS A 43 11.23 7.63 -4.76
N ALA A 44 10.00 7.13 -4.90
CA ALA A 44 8.72 7.78 -4.66
C ALA A 44 7.68 6.68 -4.38
#